data_AF-A0AA41D7G6-F1
#
_entry.id   AF-A0AA41D7G6-F1
#
_cell.length_a   1.000
_cell.length_b   1.000
_cell.length_c   1.000
_cell.angle_alpha   90.00
_cell.angle_beta   90.00
_cell.angle_gamma   90.00
#
_symmetry.space_group_name_H-M   'P 1'
#
loop_
_entity.id
_entity.type
_entity.pdbx_description
1 polymer ?
#
loop_
_entity_poly.entity_id
_entity_poly.type
_entity_poly.pdbx_seq_one_letter_code
_entity_poly.pdbx_strand_id
1 'polypeptide(L)'
;MKKGTRVRVLRTNEIGTIADKQFIRKGGETKIYCRVKLDKNPKQDTWYFADQLIDTIVKAEVSIKASDSSTSTFSVIFDTDNKNISMEHIRSISENKNIPTDKSLSSWITVWLFKGIRETLKEAYGGDPIINNEKW
;
A
#
# COMPACT_ATOMS: atom_id res chain seq x y z
N MET A 1 1.59 6.88 12.88
CA MET A 1 0.48 5.92 12.93
C MET A 1 -0.65 6.44 13.80
N LYS A 2 -1.92 6.11 13.47
CA LYS A 2 -3.12 6.59 14.18
C LYS A 2 -3.71 5.46 15.03
N LYS A 3 -4.54 5.82 16.02
CA LYS A 3 -5.36 4.85 16.75
C LYS A 3 -6.32 4.18 15.78
N GLY A 4 -6.49 2.87 15.90
CA GLY A 4 -7.30 2.05 14.99
C GLY A 4 -6.54 1.54 13.75
N THR A 5 -5.32 2.00 13.49
CA THR A 5 -4.50 1.47 12.38
C THR A 5 -4.08 0.03 12.67
N ARG A 6 -4.23 -0.83 11.66
CA ARG A 6 -3.68 -2.19 11.63
C ARG A 6 -2.17 -2.11 11.41
N VAL A 7 -1.43 -2.83 12.24
CA VAL A 7 0.03 -2.79 12.21
C VAL A 7 0.60 -4.18 12.37
N ARG A 8 1.77 -4.36 11.78
CA ARG A 8 2.59 -5.55 11.90
C ARG A 8 3.82 -5.23 12.73
N VAL A 9 4.09 -6.07 13.72
CA VAL A 9 5.31 -6.01 14.53
C VAL A 9 6.44 -6.61 13.71
N LEU A 10 7.47 -5.82 13.40
CA LEU A 10 8.57 -6.25 12.52
C LEU A 10 9.32 -7.48 13.06
N ARG A 11 9.54 -7.53 14.37
CA ARG A 11 10.32 -8.60 15.01
C ARG A 11 9.62 -9.96 15.02
N THR A 12 8.30 -9.97 15.24
CA THR A 12 7.52 -11.21 15.43
C THR A 12 6.61 -11.53 14.25
N ASN A 13 6.49 -10.61 13.28
CA ASN A 13 5.54 -10.66 12.18
C ASN A 13 4.07 -10.76 12.63
N GLU A 14 3.78 -10.49 13.91
CA GLU A 14 2.43 -10.53 14.44
C GLU A 14 1.66 -9.28 14.06
N ILE A 15 0.36 -9.44 13.87
CA ILE A 15 -0.53 -8.37 13.46
C ILE A 15 -1.38 -7.97 14.67
N GLY A 16 -1.64 -6.68 14.76
CA GLY A 16 -2.50 -6.11 15.78
C GLY A 16 -3.03 -4.74 15.38
N THR A 17 -3.75 -4.14 16.30
CA THR A 17 -4.37 -2.83 16.10
C THR A 17 -3.86 -1.86 17.15
N ILE A 18 -3.48 -0.65 16.73
CA ILE A 18 -3.07 0.39 17.67
C ILE A 18 -4.28 0.84 18.49
N ALA A 19 -4.25 0.55 19.78
CA ALA A 19 -5.28 0.96 20.73
C ALA A 19 -5.02 2.36 21.29
N ASP A 20 -3.75 2.73 21.45
CA ASP A 20 -3.36 4.05 21.98
C ASP A 20 -1.92 4.42 21.59
N LYS A 21 -1.56 5.70 21.75
CA LYS A 21 -0.18 6.18 21.58
C LYS A 21 0.19 7.19 22.67
N GLN A 22 1.43 7.11 23.13
CA GLN A 22 2.02 8.05 24.07
C GLN A 22 3.32 8.62 23.53
N PHE A 23 3.58 9.88 23.85
CA PHE A 23 4.84 10.55 23.56
C PHE A 23 5.70 10.49 24.80
N ILE A 24 6.92 9.97 24.66
CA ILE A 24 7.88 9.88 25.76
C ILE A 24 9.12 10.66 25.35
N ARG A 25 9.58 11.55 26.22
CA ARG A 25 10.89 12.19 26.06
C ARG A 25 11.94 11.33 26.73
N LYS A 26 12.92 10.85 25.96
CA LYS A 26 14.06 10.08 26.48
C LYS A 26 15.34 10.58 25.82
N GLY A 27 16.27 11.10 26.62
CA GLY A 27 17.56 11.61 26.13
C GLY A 27 17.45 12.85 25.25
N GLY A 28 16.48 13.74 25.50
CA GLY A 28 16.23 14.93 24.68
C GLY A 28 15.41 14.68 23.41
N GLU A 29 15.28 13.43 22.98
CA GLU A 29 14.45 13.04 21.83
C GLU A 29 13.04 12.65 22.26
N THR A 30 12.05 13.04 21.45
CA THR A 30 10.67 12.60 21.63
C THR A 30 10.45 11.33 20.82
N LYS A 31 10.17 10.21 21.51
CA LYS A 31 9.81 8.93 20.90
C LYS A 31 8.31 8.67 21.02
N ILE A 32 7.78 7.93 20.04
CA ILE A 32 6.38 7.52 20.02
C ILE A 32 6.30 6.07 20.46
N TYR A 33 5.50 5.83 21.50
CA TYR A 33 5.18 4.52 22.03
C TYR A 33 3.74 4.18 21.70
N CYS A 34 3.52 3.03 21.06
CA CYS A 34 2.20 2.60 20.61
C CYS A 34 1.78 1.37 21.42
N ARG A 35 0.57 1.45 22.01
CA ARG A 35 -0.08 0.28 22.59
C ARG A 35 -0.77 -0.48 21.47
N VAL A 36 -0.34 -1.71 21.24
CA VAL A 36 -0.88 -2.58 20.20
C VAL A 36 -1.60 -3.75 20.85
N LYS A 37 -2.86 -3.96 20.45
CA LYS A 37 -3.60 -5.18 20.77
C LYS A 37 -3.32 -6.19 19.67
N LEU A 38 -2.54 -7.21 20.00
CA LEU A 38 -2.20 -8.29 19.05
C LEU A 38 -3.39 -9.22 18.88
N ASP A 39 -3.63 -9.71 17.66
CA ASP A 39 -4.79 -10.56 17.37
C ASP A 39 -4.73 -11.90 18.09
N LYS A 40 -3.52 -12.47 18.21
CA LYS A 40 -3.28 -13.74 18.90
C LYS A 40 -3.52 -13.64 20.41
N ASN A 41 -3.29 -12.47 21.00
CA ASN A 41 -3.47 -12.28 22.44
C ASN A 41 -4.02 -10.87 22.76
N PRO A 42 -5.31 -10.63 22.49
CA PRO A 42 -5.90 -9.29 22.55
C PRO A 42 -6.07 -8.76 23.98
N LYS A 43 -5.94 -9.65 24.98
CA LYS A 43 -5.99 -9.32 26.40
C LYS A 43 -4.66 -8.78 26.94
N GLN A 44 -3.57 -8.98 26.20
CA GLN A 44 -2.24 -8.52 26.61
C GLN A 44 -1.97 -7.13 26.05
N ASP A 45 -1.86 -6.16 26.94
CA ASP A 45 -1.44 -4.81 26.58
C ASP A 45 0.06 -4.81 26.25
N THR A 46 0.38 -4.84 24.96
CA THR A 46 1.76 -4.87 24.48
C THR A 46 2.14 -3.50 23.92
N TRP A 47 3.28 -2.98 24.37
CA TRP A 47 3.77 -1.68 23.96
C TRP A 47 4.99 -1.82 23.06
N TYR A 48 4.98 -1.08 21.95
CA TYR A 48 6.07 -1.08 20.97
C TYR A 48 6.50 0.34 20.67
N PHE A 49 7.78 0.52 20.38
CA PHE A 49 8.22 1.76 19.74
C PHE A 49 7.66 1.82 18.31
N ALA A 50 7.34 3.02 17.83
CA ALA A 50 6.77 3.19 16.50
C ALA A 50 7.68 2.69 15.36
N ASP A 51 9.00 2.64 15.57
CA ASP A 51 9.99 2.10 14.64
C ASP A 51 9.98 0.56 14.54
N GLN A 52 9.34 -0.13 15.50
CA GLN A 52 9.14 -1.58 15.50
C GLN A 52 7.84 -2.02 14.81
N LEU A 53 7.04 -1.04 14.37
CA LEU A 53 5.75 -1.26 13.76
C LEU A 53 5.76 -0.78 12.31
N ILE A 54 5.17 -1.56 11.43
CA ILE A 54 4.87 -1.15 10.06
C ILE A 54 3.35 -1.23 9.82
N ASP A 55 2.84 -0.34 8.98
CA ASP A 55 1.44 -0.42 8.55
C ASP A 55 1.24 -1.72 7.76
N THR A 56 0.08 -2.36 7.89
CA THR A 56 -0.25 -3.52 7.07
C THR A 56 -0.58 -3.11 5.64
N ILE A 57 -0.96 -1.85 5.43
CA ILE A 57 -1.23 -1.25 4.13
C ILE A 57 0.02 -0.56 3.62
N VAL A 58 0.59 -1.07 2.54
CA VAL A 58 1.70 -0.44 1.82
C VAL A 58 1.15 0.24 0.57
N LYS A 59 1.36 1.56 0.47
CA LYS A 59 0.96 2.35 -0.72
C LYS A 59 2.20 2.80 -1.48
N ALA A 60 2.19 2.59 -2.79
CA ALA A 60 3.18 3.11 -3.73
C ALA A 60 2.48 3.91 -4.83
N GLU A 61 3.09 5.01 -5.27
CA GLU A 61 2.66 5.72 -6.46
C GLU A 61 3.66 5.43 -7.59
N VAL A 62 3.14 4.96 -8.71
CA VAL A 62 3.93 4.54 -9.86
C VAL A 62 3.55 5.39 -11.05
N SER A 63 4.53 6.02 -11.69
CA SER A 63 4.35 6.78 -12.94
C SER A 63 5.15 6.12 -14.05
N ILE A 64 4.47 5.82 -15.16
CA ILE A 64 5.07 5.28 -16.38
C ILE A 64 5.05 6.40 -17.41
N LYS A 65 6.24 6.81 -17.86
CA LYS A 65 6.42 7.74 -18.98
C LYS A 65 6.80 6.95 -20.23
N ALA A 66 6.00 7.09 -21.28
CA ALA A 66 6.22 6.43 -22.56
C ALA A 66 6.90 7.37 -23.57
N SER A 67 7.42 6.78 -24.64
CA SER A 67 8.16 7.50 -25.69
C SER A 67 7.28 8.38 -26.58
N ASP A 68 5.96 8.16 -26.59
CA ASP A 68 4.96 9.02 -27.23
C ASP A 68 4.62 10.28 -26.40
N SER A 69 5.45 10.58 -25.40
CA SER A 69 5.25 11.64 -24.40
C SER A 69 3.99 11.48 -23.55
N SER A 70 3.35 10.30 -23.52
CA SER A 70 2.28 10.04 -22.59
C SER A 70 2.82 9.60 -21.22
N THR A 71 2.11 9.96 -20.16
CA THR A 71 2.43 9.56 -18.79
C THR A 71 1.17 9.07 -18.09
N SER A 72 1.24 7.89 -17.47
CA SER A 72 0.16 7.33 -16.68
C SER A 72 0.64 7.08 -15.25
N THR A 73 -0.15 7.53 -14.28
CA THR A 73 0.17 7.46 -12.84
C THR A 73 -0.93 6.71 -12.09
N PHE A 74 -0.50 5.80 -11.21
CA PHE A 74 -1.38 4.88 -10.49
C PHE A 74 -0.93 4.77 -9.04
N SER A 75 -1.90 4.57 -8.15
CA SER A 75 -1.65 4.14 -6.78
C SER A 75 -1.75 2.62 -6.73
N VAL A 76 -0.72 1.97 -6.21
CA VAL A 76 -0.73 0.54 -5.89
C VAL A 76 -0.80 0.41 -4.38
N ILE A 77 -1.81 -0.30 -3.89
CA ILE A 77 -2.01 -0.56 -2.47
C ILE A 77 -1.91 -2.06 -2.26
N PHE A 78 -0.96 -2.48 -1.43
CA PHE A 78 -0.83 -3.85 -0.99
C PHE A 78 -1.23 -3.97 0.48
N ASP A 79 -2.33 -4.68 0.73
CA ASP A 79 -2.71 -5.11 2.06
C ASP A 79 -1.98 -6.40 2.39
N THR A 80 -0.94 -6.27 3.19
CA THR A 80 -0.11 -7.40 3.60
C THR A 80 -0.81 -8.34 4.59
N ASP A 81 -1.90 -7.91 5.24
CA ASP A 81 -2.69 -8.71 6.19
C ASP A 81 -3.64 -9.63 5.41
N ASN A 82 -4.45 -9.02 4.53
CA ASN A 82 -5.39 -9.75 3.67
C ASN A 82 -4.74 -10.38 2.43
N LYS A 83 -3.43 -10.13 2.21
CA LYS A 83 -2.68 -10.53 1.01
C LYS A 83 -3.36 -10.10 -0.28
N ASN A 84 -3.99 -8.93 -0.25
CA ASN A 84 -4.66 -8.37 -1.43
C ASN A 84 -3.81 -7.24 -1.98
N ILE A 85 -3.83 -7.08 -3.31
CA ILE A 85 -3.31 -5.90 -3.98
C ILE A 85 -4.47 -5.23 -4.71
N SER A 86 -4.49 -3.91 -4.67
CA SER A 86 -5.40 -3.10 -5.46
C SER A 86 -4.61 -2.03 -6.19
N MET A 87 -5.13 -1.61 -7.34
CA MET A 87 -4.58 -0.51 -8.10
C MET A 87 -5.69 0.47 -8.39
N GLU A 88 -5.38 1.75 -8.22
CA GLU A 88 -6.25 2.85 -8.57
C GLU A 88 -5.55 3.73 -9.59
N HIS A 89 -6.22 3.99 -10.71
CA HIS A 89 -5.78 5.00 -11.67
C HIS A 89 -5.92 6.38 -11.05
N ILE A 90 -4.82 7.14 -11.05
CA ILE A 90 -4.82 8.52 -10.57
C ILE A 90 -5.01 9.47 -11.74
N ARG A 91 -4.19 9.34 -12.77
CA ARG A 91 -4.24 10.20 -13.96
C ARG A 91 -3.46 9.61 -15.12
N SER A 92 -3.90 9.94 -16.33
CA SER A 92 -3.14 9.76 -17.57
C SER A 92 -3.11 11.09 -18.32
N ILE A 93 -1.93 11.45 -18.83
CA ILE A 93 -1.68 12.70 -19.54
C ILE A 93 -1.02 12.34 -20.87
N SER A 94 -1.50 12.91 -21.97
CA SER A 94 -0.84 12.86 -23.27
C SER A 94 -0.50 14.28 -23.70
N GLU A 95 0.77 14.54 -24.01
CA GLU A 95 1.18 15.80 -24.63
C GLU A 95 0.70 15.91 -26.09
N ASN A 96 0.49 14.76 -26.75
CA ASN A 96 -0.09 14.69 -28.09
C ASN A 96 -1.62 14.61 -28.01
N LYS A 97 -2.28 15.74 -28.28
CA LYS A 97 -3.74 15.89 -28.23
C LYS A 97 -4.50 15.03 -29.27
N ASN A 98 -3.80 14.50 -30.28
CA ASN A 98 -4.41 13.64 -31.30
C ASN A 98 -4.50 12.17 -30.86
N ILE A 99 -3.88 11.80 -29.74
CA ILE A 99 -3.93 10.43 -29.20
C ILE A 99 -4.93 10.42 -28.04
N PRO A 100 -6.05 9.68 -28.15
CA PRO A 100 -6.93 9.45 -27.01
C PRO A 100 -6.16 8.84 -25.84
N THR A 101 -6.40 9.35 -24.63
CA THR A 101 -5.64 8.98 -23.43
C THR A 101 -5.71 7.48 -23.09
N ASP A 102 -6.85 6.86 -23.35
CA ASP A 102 -7.10 5.41 -23.24
C ASP A 102 -6.31 4.58 -24.27
N LYS A 103 -5.88 5.22 -25.37
CA LYS A 103 -5.08 4.61 -26.44
C LYS A 103 -3.59 4.99 -26.39
N SER A 104 -3.18 5.82 -25.42
CA SER A 104 -1.78 6.19 -25.26
C SER A 104 -0.89 5.01 -24.87
N LEU A 105 0.38 5.04 -25.26
CA LEU A 105 1.31 3.94 -25.02
C LEU A 105 1.52 3.71 -23.51
N SER A 106 1.55 4.78 -22.70
CA SER A 106 1.65 4.64 -21.24
C SER A 106 0.43 3.94 -20.63
N SER A 107 -0.78 4.23 -21.11
CA SER A 107 -2.00 3.54 -20.64
C SER A 107 -1.95 2.05 -21.01
N TRP A 108 -1.58 1.71 -22.25
CA TRP A 108 -1.43 0.33 -22.69
C TRP A 108 -0.37 -0.44 -21.90
N ILE A 109 0.84 0.10 -21.77
CA ILE A 109 1.93 -0.51 -20.99
C ILE A 109 1.47 -0.76 -19.55
N THR A 110 0.72 0.18 -18.96
CA THR A 110 0.26 0.02 -17.58
C THR A 110 -0.71 -1.14 -17.45
N VAL A 111 -1.72 -1.25 -18.33
CA VAL A 111 -2.66 -2.38 -18.31
C VAL A 111 -1.90 -3.71 -18.38
N TRP A 112 -0.90 -3.80 -19.26
CA TRP A 112 -0.11 -5.02 -19.43
C TRP A 112 0.77 -5.35 -18.24
N LEU A 113 1.53 -4.38 -17.71
CA LEU A 113 2.34 -4.56 -16.51
C LEU A 113 1.48 -4.98 -15.32
N PHE A 114 0.30 -4.36 -15.18
CA PHE A 114 -0.58 -4.70 -14.07
C PHE A 114 -1.19 -6.10 -14.22
N LYS A 115 -1.58 -6.51 -15.43
CA LYS A 115 -1.98 -7.90 -15.69
C LYS A 115 -0.87 -8.88 -15.31
N GLY A 116 0.38 -8.60 -15.71
CA GLY A 116 1.53 -9.45 -15.36
C GLY A 116 1.79 -9.53 -13.84
N ILE A 117 1.77 -8.38 -13.15
CA ILE A 117 1.90 -8.32 -11.69
C ILE A 117 0.77 -9.10 -11.01
N ARG A 118 -0.47 -8.94 -11.49
CA ARG A 118 -1.64 -9.67 -10.97
C ARG A 118 -1.45 -11.18 -11.07
N GLU A 119 -1.08 -11.70 -12.24
CA GLU A 119 -0.89 -13.15 -12.42
C GLU A 119 0.27 -13.66 -11.55
N THR A 120 1.38 -12.93 -11.48
CA THR A 120 2.52 -13.27 -10.60
C THR A 120 2.13 -13.32 -9.12
N LEU A 121 1.29 -12.37 -8.67
CA LEU A 121 0.84 -12.32 -7.29
C LEU A 121 -0.21 -13.39 -6.97
N LYS A 122 -1.07 -13.76 -7.93
CA LYS A 122 -1.96 -14.92 -7.78
C LYS A 122 -1.17 -16.19 -7.54
N GLU A 123 -0.13 -16.42 -8.35
CA GLU A 123 0.77 -17.57 -8.20
C GLU A 123 1.47 -17.58 -6.84
N ALA A 124 1.94 -16.42 -6.37
CA ALA A 124 2.67 -16.31 -5.11
C ALA A 124 1.79 -16.36 -3.85
N TYR A 125 0.56 -15.84 -3.89
CA TYR A 125 -0.27 -15.61 -2.69
C TYR A 125 -1.66 -16.27 -2.70
N GLY A 126 -2.10 -16.86 -3.82
CA GLY A 126 -3.28 -17.73 -3.88
C GLY A 126 -4.65 -17.02 -3.88
N GLY A 127 -4.76 -15.81 -4.41
CA GLY A 127 -6.04 -15.09 -4.50
C GLY A 127 -6.11 -14.07 -5.63
N ASP A 128 -7.31 -13.85 -6.19
CA ASP A 128 -7.59 -12.83 -7.20
C ASP A 128 -7.51 -11.42 -6.58
N PRO A 129 -6.61 -10.54 -7.02
CA PRO A 129 -6.59 -9.17 -6.53
C PRO A 129 -7.82 -8.38 -6.98
N ILE A 130 -8.33 -7.53 -6.09
CA ILE A 130 -9.52 -6.70 -6.35
C ILE A 130 -9.09 -5.49 -7.18
N ILE A 131 -9.56 -5.44 -8.42
CA ILE A 131 -9.34 -4.30 -9.32
C ILE A 131 -10.60 -3.45 -9.34
N ASN A 132 -10.49 -2.19 -8.93
CA ASN A 132 -11.59 -1.25 -9.10
C ASN A 132 -11.52 -0.62 -10.49
N ASN A 133 -12.24 -1.21 -11.44
CA ASN A 133 -12.23 -0.79 -12.85
C ASN A 133 -13.11 0.44 -13.13
N GLU A 134 -13.86 0.94 -12.15
CA GLU A 134 -14.84 2.01 -12.35
C GLU A 134 -14.22 3.39 -12.71
N LYS A 135 -12.90 3.48 -12.80
CA LYS A 135 -12.16 4.73 -13.07
C LYS A 135 -11.27 4.73 -14.33
N TRP A 136 -11.39 3.72 -15.20
CA TRP A 136 -10.66 3.68 -16.48
C TRP A 136 -11.37 4.46 -17.57
#